data_AF-A0AAD3SSS9-F1
#
_entry.id   AF-A0AAD3SSS9-F1
#
_cell.length_a   1.000
_cell.length_b   1.000
_cell.length_c   1.000
_cell.angle_alpha   90.00
_cell.angle_beta   90.00
_cell.angle_gamma   90.00
#
_symmetry.space_group_name_H-M   'P 1'
#
loop_
_entity.id
_entity.type
_entity.pdbx_description
1 polymer ?
#
loop_
_entity_poly.entity_id
_entity_poly.type
_entity_poly.pdbx_seq_one_letter_code
_entity_poly.pdbx_strand_id
1 'polypeptide(L)'
;MDSSKDHSVRNLALLSLLVAAVVFLSFWSPNAERFSLPSQSLQRSSPSTEKATEREKDEMETALEKASMENKTVIIAVVNKAYAAGEMPTMLDLFLESFWVGEGTRELVDHLLVVAVDQTAYDRCIFRGLHCYRLETEGVDFTREEIYVSEEFIKMMWRRTLFLLDVLRKGFSFIFTV
;
A
#
# COMPACT_ATOMS: atom_id res chain seq x y z
N MET A 1 27.63 42.67 50.46
CA MET A 1 28.01 41.84 49.28
C MET A 1 26.88 40.87 48.88
N ASP A 2 25.61 41.20 49.10
CA ASP A 2 24.48 40.29 48.79
C ASP A 2 23.62 40.73 47.60
N SER A 3 23.47 42.05 47.37
CA SER A 3 22.55 42.58 46.35
C SER A 3 22.94 42.26 44.89
N SER A 4 24.23 41.98 44.62
CA SER A 4 24.71 41.65 43.27
C SER A 4 24.31 40.24 42.81
N LYS A 5 24.17 39.30 43.75
CA LYS A 5 23.86 37.89 43.45
C LYS A 5 22.40 37.72 43.04
N ASP A 6 21.48 38.37 43.75
CA ASP A 6 20.04 38.35 43.43
C ASP A 6 19.72 39.01 42.10
N HIS A 7 20.43 40.10 41.73
CA HIS A 7 20.28 40.72 40.42
C HIS A 7 20.75 39.80 39.28
N SER A 8 21.84 39.06 39.49
CA SER A 8 22.36 38.10 38.50
C SER A 8 21.39 36.93 38.29
N VAL A 9 20.83 36.38 39.37
CA VAL A 9 19.85 35.29 39.30
C VAL A 9 18.55 35.75 38.63
N ARG A 10 18.05 36.94 38.99
CA ARG A 10 16.85 37.51 38.36
C ARG A 10 17.05 37.80 36.87
N ASN A 11 18.22 38.30 36.48
CA ASN A 11 18.54 38.54 35.08
C ASN A 11 18.66 37.23 34.28
N LEU A 12 19.22 36.17 34.89
CA LEU A 12 19.31 34.85 34.26
C LEU A 12 17.94 34.21 34.07
N ALA A 13 17.04 34.36 35.06
CA ALA A 13 15.66 33.90 34.96
C ALA A 13 14.87 34.66 33.87
N LEU A 14 15.06 35.99 33.76
CA LEU A 14 14.45 36.79 32.71
C LEU A 14 14.96 36.41 31.31
N LEU A 15 16.26 36.16 31.17
CA LEU A 15 16.85 35.66 29.92
C LEU A 15 16.29 34.28 29.54
N SER A 16 16.17 33.37 30.49
CA SER A 16 15.59 32.05 30.26
C SER A 16 14.13 32.13 29.81
N LEU A 17 13.33 33.02 30.41
CA LEU A 17 11.93 33.24 30.02
C LEU A 17 11.81 33.87 28.63
N LEU A 18 12.69 34.81 28.27
CA LEU A 18 12.72 35.41 26.94
C LEU A 18 13.07 34.37 25.87
N VAL A 19 14.07 33.52 26.12
CA VAL A 19 14.45 32.45 25.19
C VAL A 19 13.30 31.44 25.03
N ALA A 20 12.67 31.03 26.13
CA ALA A 20 11.51 30.14 26.09
C ALA A 20 10.34 30.75 25.29
N ALA A 21 10.06 32.04 25.46
CA ALA A 21 9.02 32.74 24.71
C ALA A 21 9.34 32.84 23.21
N VAL A 22 10.60 33.09 22.83
CA VAL A 22 11.02 33.13 21.42
C VAL A 22 10.92 31.74 20.77
N VAL A 23 11.35 30.69 21.48
CA VAL A 23 11.19 29.30 21.02
C VAL A 23 9.70 28.98 20.86
N PHE A 24 8.88 29.35 21.84
CA PHE A 24 7.46 29.10 21.76
C PHE A 24 6.79 29.85 20.60
N LEU A 25 7.10 31.12 20.38
CA LEU A 25 6.57 31.88 19.24
C LEU A 25 7.06 31.37 17.87
N SER A 26 8.25 30.78 17.81
CA SER A 26 8.77 30.16 16.57
C SER A 26 8.18 28.79 16.29
N PHE A 27 7.80 28.02 17.32
CA PHE A 27 7.08 26.75 17.17
C PHE A 27 5.56 26.92 17.05
N TRP A 28 5.00 28.05 17.52
CA TRP A 28 3.57 28.32 17.49
C TRP A 28 3.12 29.29 16.39
N SER A 29 4.00 29.70 15.48
CA SER A 29 3.52 30.24 14.20
C SER A 29 2.81 29.10 13.45
N PRO A 30 1.48 29.16 13.29
CA PRO A 30 0.83 28.30 12.31
C PRO A 30 1.43 28.73 10.98
N ASN A 31 1.87 27.78 10.17
CA ASN A 31 2.20 28.02 8.77
C ASN A 31 1.12 28.91 8.17
N ALA A 32 1.45 30.18 7.94
CA ALA A 32 0.69 31.04 7.06
C ALA A 32 0.85 30.40 5.68
N GLU A 33 -0.09 29.51 5.39
CA GLU A 33 -0.46 29.08 4.05
C GLU A 33 -0.33 30.29 3.12
N ARG A 34 0.76 30.34 2.35
CA ARG A 34 0.76 31.14 1.12
C ARG A 34 -0.15 30.38 0.16
N PHE A 35 -1.45 30.63 0.28
CA PHE A 35 -2.42 30.34 -0.74
C PHE A 35 -2.01 31.12 -2.00
N SER A 36 -1.15 30.50 -2.80
CA SER A 36 -0.90 30.91 -4.17
C SER A 36 -1.90 30.11 -4.99
N LEU A 37 -2.97 30.78 -5.43
CA LEU A 37 -3.92 30.23 -6.40
C LEU A 37 -3.14 29.66 -7.59
N PRO A 38 -3.27 28.36 -7.93
CA PRO A 38 -2.90 27.91 -9.26
C PRO A 38 -3.94 28.52 -10.20
N SER A 39 -3.47 29.35 -11.14
CA SER A 39 -4.30 29.73 -12.27
C SER A 39 -4.77 28.44 -12.96
N GLN A 40 -6.09 28.31 -13.11
CA GLN A 40 -6.67 27.24 -13.91
C GLN A 40 -6.24 27.45 -15.37
N SER A 41 -5.10 26.89 -15.76
CA SER A 41 -4.93 26.50 -17.15
C SER A 41 -5.77 25.24 -17.33
N LEU A 42 -6.79 25.29 -18.20
CA LEU A 42 -7.43 24.08 -18.72
C LEU A 42 -6.34 23.21 -19.37
N GLN A 43 -5.78 22.27 -18.60
CA GLN A 43 -4.96 21.20 -19.16
C GLN A 43 -5.92 20.15 -19.72
N ARG A 44 -5.98 20.17 -21.05
CA ARG A 44 -6.55 19.15 -21.91
C ARG A 44 -6.11 17.76 -21.42
N SER A 45 -7.06 16.95 -20.98
CA SER A 45 -6.84 15.53 -20.68
C SER A 45 -6.26 14.84 -21.91
N SER A 46 -5.11 14.20 -21.73
CA SER A 46 -4.55 13.31 -22.74
C SER A 46 -5.31 11.98 -22.73
N PRO A 47 -5.67 11.40 -23.88
CA PRO A 47 -6.49 10.18 -23.99
C PRO A 47 -5.79 8.88 -23.57
N SER A 48 -4.58 8.96 -22.99
CA SER A 48 -3.77 7.80 -22.61
C SER A 48 -4.15 7.21 -21.25
N THR A 49 -4.55 8.05 -20.29
CA THR A 49 -4.84 7.60 -18.92
C THR A 49 -6.17 6.86 -18.84
N GLU A 50 -7.21 7.34 -19.54
CA GLU A 50 -8.53 6.69 -19.56
C GLU A 50 -8.47 5.27 -20.16
N LYS A 51 -7.66 5.06 -21.21
CA LYS A 51 -7.48 3.74 -21.84
C LYS A 51 -6.66 2.75 -21.02
N ALA A 52 -5.80 3.23 -20.13
CA ALA A 52 -5.00 2.36 -19.26
C ALA A 52 -5.86 1.86 -18.10
N THR A 53 -6.60 2.76 -17.44
CA THR A 53 -7.49 2.41 -16.32
C THR A 53 -8.67 1.56 -16.75
N GLU A 54 -9.21 1.75 -17.96
CA GLU A 54 -10.28 0.90 -18.50
C GLU A 54 -9.78 -0.53 -18.76
N ARG A 55 -8.56 -0.70 -19.29
CA ARG A 55 -7.94 -2.02 -19.48
C ARG A 55 -7.59 -2.72 -18.18
N GLU A 56 -6.99 -2.01 -17.22
CA GLU A 56 -6.71 -2.56 -15.88
C GLU A 56 -8.02 -3.03 -15.21
N LYS A 57 -9.08 -2.23 -15.33
CA LYS A 57 -10.41 -2.56 -14.80
C LYS A 57 -11.01 -3.82 -15.45
N ASP A 58 -10.79 -4.00 -16.74
CA ASP A 58 -11.26 -5.15 -17.53
C ASP A 58 -10.47 -6.43 -17.20
N GLU A 59 -9.15 -6.33 -17.10
CA GLU A 59 -8.28 -7.44 -16.72
C GLU A 59 -8.56 -7.95 -15.31
N MET A 60 -8.79 -7.05 -14.35
CA MET A 60 -9.14 -7.41 -12.98
C MET A 60 -10.48 -8.15 -12.90
N GLU A 61 -11.50 -7.66 -13.60
CA GLU A 61 -12.82 -8.31 -13.61
C GLU A 61 -12.74 -9.69 -14.22
N THR A 62 -12.04 -9.81 -15.35
CA THR A 62 -11.80 -11.10 -16.01
C THR A 62 -11.08 -12.09 -15.09
N ALA A 63 -10.08 -11.64 -14.32
CA ALA A 63 -9.37 -12.49 -13.38
C ALA A 63 -10.27 -12.95 -12.22
N LEU A 64 -11.12 -12.05 -11.70
CA LEU A 64 -12.08 -12.37 -10.65
C LEU A 64 -13.15 -13.35 -11.15
N GLU A 65 -13.68 -13.16 -12.35
CA GLU A 65 -14.67 -14.08 -12.94
C GLU A 65 -14.12 -15.49 -13.08
N LYS A 66 -12.89 -15.62 -13.59
CA LYS A 66 -12.22 -16.92 -13.78
C LYS A 66 -11.99 -17.68 -12.48
N ALA A 67 -11.72 -16.97 -11.39
CA ALA A 67 -11.46 -17.55 -10.07
C ALA A 67 -12.72 -17.61 -9.18
N SER A 68 -13.88 -17.14 -9.65
CA SER A 68 -15.06 -17.04 -8.80
C SER A 68 -15.85 -18.33 -8.68
N MET A 69 -16.39 -18.58 -7.49
CA MET A 69 -17.44 -19.55 -7.24
C MET A 69 -18.77 -19.09 -7.83
N GLU A 70 -19.78 -19.96 -7.89
CA GLU A 70 -21.12 -19.65 -8.42
C GLU A 70 -21.77 -18.42 -7.75
N ASN A 71 -21.47 -18.18 -6.46
CA ASN A 71 -21.98 -17.05 -5.70
C ASN A 71 -21.09 -15.78 -5.79
N LYS A 72 -20.16 -15.72 -6.75
CA LYS A 72 -19.17 -14.65 -6.93
C LYS A 72 -18.20 -14.48 -5.75
N THR A 73 -17.93 -15.53 -4.98
CA THR A 73 -16.89 -15.52 -3.95
C THR A 73 -15.55 -15.95 -4.56
N VAL A 74 -14.47 -15.24 -4.25
CA VAL A 74 -13.11 -15.55 -4.67
C VAL A 74 -12.20 -15.70 -3.44
N ILE A 75 -11.30 -16.67 -3.43
CA ILE A 75 -10.24 -16.76 -2.42
C ILE A 75 -9.05 -15.94 -2.93
N ILE A 76 -8.60 -14.96 -2.16
CA ILE A 76 -7.56 -14.02 -2.58
C ILE A 76 -6.33 -14.19 -1.70
N ALA A 77 -5.18 -14.44 -2.35
CA ALA A 77 -3.86 -14.53 -1.73
C ALA A 77 -2.96 -13.43 -2.32
N VAL A 78 -2.37 -12.54 -1.49
CA VAL A 78 -1.55 -11.43 -1.99
C VAL A 78 -0.07 -11.70 -1.75
N VAL A 79 0.63 -12.10 -2.80
CA VAL A 79 2.02 -12.58 -2.73
C VAL A 79 3.01 -11.57 -3.30
N ASN A 80 4.22 -11.58 -2.73
CA ASN A 80 5.38 -10.88 -3.26
C ASN A 80 6.54 -11.86 -3.52
N LYS A 81 7.67 -11.35 -4.01
CA LYS A 81 8.88 -12.11 -4.32
C LYS A 81 9.36 -12.95 -3.15
N ALA A 82 9.28 -12.47 -1.92
CA ALA A 82 9.72 -13.21 -0.74
C ALA A 82 8.83 -14.43 -0.46
N TYR A 83 7.56 -14.41 -0.90
CA TYR A 83 6.67 -15.57 -0.80
C TYR A 83 6.84 -16.57 -1.94
N ALA A 84 7.29 -16.10 -3.11
CA ALA A 84 7.27 -16.85 -4.36
C ALA A 84 8.65 -17.28 -4.88
N ALA A 85 9.74 -16.79 -4.28
CA ALA A 85 11.11 -17.09 -4.68
C ALA A 85 12.01 -17.32 -3.45
N GLY A 86 13.10 -18.06 -3.66
CA GLY A 86 14.04 -18.41 -2.61
C GLY A 86 14.35 -19.91 -2.61
N GLU A 87 14.73 -20.42 -1.45
CA GLU A 87 14.89 -21.85 -1.24
C GLU A 87 13.55 -22.57 -1.41
N MET A 88 13.61 -23.76 -2.01
CA MET A 88 12.43 -24.59 -2.25
C MET A 88 12.21 -25.55 -1.07
N PRO A 89 10.96 -25.80 -0.65
CA PRO A 89 9.72 -25.20 -1.16
C PRO A 89 9.54 -23.74 -0.70
N THR A 90 9.02 -22.89 -1.59
CA THR A 90 8.67 -21.50 -1.23
C THR A 90 7.43 -21.44 -0.34
N MET A 91 7.15 -20.29 0.29
CA MET A 91 5.92 -20.11 1.07
C MET A 91 4.66 -20.33 0.22
N LEU A 92 4.68 -19.88 -1.03
CA LEU A 92 3.60 -20.14 -1.98
C LEU A 92 3.46 -21.64 -2.28
N ASP A 93 4.56 -22.38 -2.41
CA ASP A 93 4.49 -23.83 -2.64
C ASP A 93 3.88 -24.56 -1.45
N LEU A 94 4.28 -24.21 -0.23
CA LEU A 94 3.72 -24.77 1.01
C LEU A 94 2.24 -24.42 1.18
N PHE A 95 1.85 -23.20 0.82
CA PHE A 95 0.45 -22.78 0.82
C PHE A 95 -0.38 -23.63 -0.16
N LEU A 96 0.12 -23.87 -1.37
CA LEU A 96 -0.56 -24.73 -2.35
C LEU A 96 -0.61 -26.19 -1.91
N GLU A 97 0.46 -26.71 -1.31
CA GLU A 97 0.52 -28.04 -0.71
C GLU A 97 -0.59 -28.22 0.34
N SER A 98 -0.91 -27.19 1.12
CA SER A 98 -1.95 -27.24 2.15
C SER A 98 -3.35 -27.52 1.59
N PHE A 99 -3.67 -27.06 0.37
CA PHE A 99 -4.91 -27.43 -0.30
C PHE A 99 -4.89 -28.88 -0.78
N TRP A 100 -3.72 -29.41 -1.13
CA TRP A 100 -3.58 -30.76 -1.63
C TRP A 100 -3.73 -31.82 -0.53
N VAL A 101 -3.10 -31.57 0.62
CA VAL A 101 -3.11 -32.50 1.76
C VAL A 101 -4.32 -32.29 2.69
N GLY A 102 -5.01 -31.15 2.57
CA GLY A 102 -6.19 -30.85 3.37
C GLY A 102 -7.42 -31.67 2.97
N GLU A 103 -8.29 -31.94 3.94
CA GLU A 103 -9.53 -32.69 3.72
C GLU A 103 -10.58 -31.79 3.06
N GLY A 104 -10.98 -32.13 1.83
CA GLY A 104 -12.01 -31.39 1.09
C GLY A 104 -11.59 -30.01 0.58
N THR A 105 -10.29 -29.68 0.59
CA THR A 105 -9.79 -28.35 0.20
C THR A 105 -9.22 -28.30 -1.21
N ARG A 106 -8.96 -29.44 -1.86
CA ARG A 106 -8.29 -29.50 -3.15
C ARG A 106 -8.98 -28.68 -4.25
N GLU A 107 -10.30 -28.70 -4.30
CA GLU A 107 -11.10 -27.97 -5.29
C GLU A 107 -11.08 -26.44 -5.06
N LEU A 108 -10.72 -25.98 -3.85
CA LEU A 108 -10.64 -24.55 -3.56
C LEU A 108 -9.50 -23.85 -4.30
N VAL A 109 -8.51 -24.59 -4.82
CA VAL A 109 -7.44 -24.04 -5.66
C VAL A 109 -7.99 -23.46 -6.95
N ASP A 110 -9.08 -24.02 -7.50
CA ASP A 110 -9.74 -23.50 -8.70
C ASP A 110 -10.45 -22.16 -8.43
N HIS A 111 -10.62 -21.80 -7.15
CA HIS A 111 -11.22 -20.54 -6.72
C HIS A 111 -10.19 -19.57 -6.10
N LEU A 112 -8.90 -19.89 -6.22
CA LEU A 112 -7.80 -19.08 -5.70
C LEU A 112 -7.30 -18.10 -6.75
N LEU A 113 -7.47 -16.81 -6.49
CA LEU A 113 -6.81 -15.72 -7.19
C LEU A 113 -5.55 -15.29 -6.43
N VAL A 114 -4.39 -15.53 -7.03
CA VAL A 114 -3.11 -15.04 -6.53
C VAL A 114 -2.85 -13.65 -7.10
N VAL A 115 -2.82 -12.66 -6.21
CA VAL A 115 -2.57 -11.26 -6.53
C VAL A 115 -1.10 -10.98 -6.28
N ALA A 116 -0.33 -10.86 -7.36
CA ALA A 116 1.10 -10.63 -7.31
C ALA A 116 1.42 -9.14 -7.31
N VAL A 117 2.19 -8.67 -6.31
CA VAL A 117 2.60 -7.26 -6.20
C VAL A 117 3.91 -6.94 -6.94
N ASP A 118 4.58 -7.97 -7.48
CA ASP A 118 5.80 -7.81 -8.27
C ASP A 118 5.89 -8.87 -9.38
N GLN A 119 6.80 -8.66 -10.32
CA GLN A 119 6.96 -9.52 -11.49
C GLN A 119 7.40 -10.94 -11.12
N THR A 120 8.27 -11.11 -10.12
CA THR A 120 8.76 -12.44 -9.75
C THR A 120 7.63 -13.31 -9.21
N ALA A 121 6.79 -12.73 -8.36
CA ALA A 121 5.63 -13.43 -7.82
C ALA A 121 4.58 -13.73 -8.91
N TYR A 122 4.39 -12.81 -9.86
CA TYR A 122 3.47 -13.00 -10.98
C TYR A 122 3.95 -14.14 -11.90
N ASP A 123 5.23 -14.16 -12.28
CA ASP A 123 5.81 -15.21 -13.11
C ASP A 123 5.73 -16.57 -12.42
N ARG A 124 5.95 -16.62 -11.10
CA ARG A 124 5.78 -17.87 -10.32
C ARG A 124 4.33 -18.34 -10.31
N CYS A 125 3.37 -17.43 -10.13
CA CYS A 125 1.96 -17.76 -10.18
C CYS A 125 1.56 -18.39 -11.52
N ILE A 126 1.98 -17.76 -12.63
CA ILE A 126 1.71 -18.25 -13.98
C ILE A 126 2.38 -19.60 -14.20
N PHE A 127 3.63 -19.77 -13.76
CA PHE A 127 4.36 -21.05 -13.83
C PHE A 127 3.63 -22.18 -13.10
N ARG A 128 2.95 -21.89 -12.00
CA ARG A 128 2.15 -22.85 -11.24
C ARG A 128 0.76 -23.10 -11.84
N GLY A 129 0.38 -22.39 -12.92
CA GLY A 129 -0.89 -22.56 -13.61
C GLY A 129 -2.10 -22.07 -12.82
N LEU A 130 -1.91 -21.10 -11.92
CA LEU A 130 -2.98 -20.56 -11.06
C LEU A 130 -3.72 -19.40 -11.75
N HIS A 131 -4.83 -18.95 -11.15
CA HIS A 131 -5.40 -17.65 -11.51
C HIS A 131 -4.52 -16.53 -10.93
N CYS A 132 -3.99 -15.69 -11.79
CA CYS A 132 -3.03 -14.65 -11.43
C CYS A 132 -3.56 -13.28 -11.80
N TYR A 133 -3.39 -12.31 -10.90
CA TYR A 133 -3.59 -10.89 -11.20
C TYR A 133 -2.35 -10.12 -10.75
N ARG A 134 -1.80 -9.28 -11.64
CA ARG A 134 -0.67 -8.43 -11.31
C ARG A 134 -1.20 -7.11 -10.78
N LEU A 135 -1.01 -6.85 -9.49
CA LEU A 135 -1.41 -5.60 -8.88
C LEU A 135 -0.39 -4.52 -9.25
N GLU A 136 -0.77 -3.65 -10.21
CA GLU A 136 0.10 -2.55 -10.61
C GLU A 136 0.29 -1.55 -9.47
N THR A 137 1.54 -1.17 -9.27
CA THR A 137 1.97 -0.14 -8.34
C THR A 137 2.73 0.90 -9.14
N GLU A 138 2.09 2.02 -9.44
CA GLU A 138 2.71 3.08 -10.24
C GLU A 138 4.02 3.55 -9.58
N GLY A 139 5.15 3.34 -10.26
CA GLY A 139 6.41 4.03 -9.99
C GLY A 139 7.21 3.60 -8.76
N VAL A 140 6.75 2.64 -7.94
CA VAL A 140 7.47 2.25 -6.71
C VAL A 140 8.19 0.92 -6.92
N ASP A 141 9.52 0.97 -6.93
CA ASP A 141 10.43 -0.17 -6.94
C ASP A 141 10.62 -0.68 -5.50
N PHE A 142 9.85 -1.70 -5.13
CA PHE A 142 9.79 -2.28 -3.78
C PHE A 142 11.05 -3.05 -3.32
N THR A 143 12.18 -2.86 -4.01
CA THR A 143 13.46 -3.50 -3.66
C THR A 143 14.26 -2.71 -2.63
N ARG A 144 13.82 -1.52 -2.19
CA ARG A 144 14.52 -0.67 -1.22
C ARG A 144 13.81 -0.58 0.12
N GLU A 145 14.62 -0.44 1.18
CA GLU A 145 14.17 -0.15 2.54
C GLU A 145 13.65 1.30 2.59
N GLU A 146 12.33 1.49 2.62
CA GLU A 146 11.70 2.81 2.68
C GLU A 146 11.49 3.28 4.13
N ILE A 147 11.60 4.58 4.35
CA ILE A 147 11.35 5.21 5.64
C ILE A 147 9.86 5.05 5.98
N TYR A 148 9.58 4.45 7.14
CA TYR A 148 8.25 4.33 7.71
C TYR A 148 7.52 5.70 7.65
N VAL A 149 6.33 5.74 7.05
CA VAL A 149 5.45 6.93 6.85
C VAL A 149 5.72 7.81 5.60
N SER A 150 6.49 7.39 4.59
CA SER A 150 6.50 8.11 3.29
C SER A 150 5.14 8.03 2.57
N GLU A 151 4.83 8.97 1.68
CA GLU A 151 3.63 8.88 0.83
C GLU A 151 3.64 7.61 -0.04
N GLU A 152 4.82 7.18 -0.48
CA GLU A 152 5.05 5.95 -1.25
C GLU A 152 4.78 4.71 -0.38
N PHE A 153 5.23 4.71 0.88
CA PHE A 153 4.91 3.68 1.87
C PHE A 153 3.40 3.60 2.16
N ILE A 154 2.74 4.75 2.30
CA ILE A 154 1.29 4.81 2.51
C ILE A 154 0.55 4.28 1.27
N LYS A 155 0.91 4.74 0.07
CA LYS A 155 0.34 4.22 -1.19
C LYS A 155 0.56 2.72 -1.34
N MET A 156 1.75 2.23 -0.99
CA MET A 156 2.11 0.81 -0.97
C MET A 156 1.21 0.01 -0.01
N MET A 157 1.03 0.49 1.22
CA MET A 157 0.20 -0.15 2.23
C MET A 157 -1.29 -0.17 1.85
N TRP A 158 -1.80 0.92 1.27
CA TRP A 158 -3.22 1.03 0.91
C TRP A 158 -3.56 0.27 -0.37
N ARG A 159 -2.61 -0.03 -1.26
CA ARG A 159 -2.93 -0.65 -2.55
C ARG A 159 -3.64 -1.99 -2.40
N ARG A 160 -3.22 -2.80 -1.41
CA ARG A 160 -3.91 -4.07 -1.08
C ARG A 160 -5.35 -3.83 -0.64
N THR A 161 -5.57 -2.88 0.26
CA THR A 161 -6.90 -2.53 0.76
C THR A 161 -7.79 -1.94 -0.33
N LEU A 162 -7.24 -1.10 -1.20
CA LEU A 162 -7.95 -0.51 -2.33
C LEU A 162 -8.37 -1.57 -3.35
N PHE A 163 -7.47 -2.51 -3.66
CA PHE A 163 -7.80 -3.66 -4.49
C PHE A 163 -8.97 -4.45 -3.91
N LEU A 164 -8.94 -4.78 -2.61
CA LEU A 164 -10.05 -5.48 -1.95
C LEU A 164 -11.36 -4.69 -1.97
N LEU A 165 -11.28 -3.36 -1.83
CA LEU A 165 -12.44 -2.49 -1.97
C LEU A 165 -13.01 -2.51 -3.40
N ASP A 166 -12.15 -2.54 -4.42
CA ASP A 166 -12.56 -2.59 -5.81
C ASP A 166 -13.18 -3.96 -6.19
N VAL A 167 -12.71 -5.04 -5.57
CA VAL A 167 -13.36 -6.37 -5.64
C VAL A 167 -14.81 -6.28 -5.15
N LEU A 168 -15.04 -5.67 -3.99
CA LEU A 168 -16.40 -5.48 -3.45
C LEU A 168 -17.26 -4.57 -4.33
N ARG A 169 -16.69 -3.49 -4.86
CA ARG A 169 -17.39 -2.56 -5.76
C ARG A 169 -17.86 -3.23 -7.06
N LYS A 170 -17.14 -4.25 -7.53
CA LYS A 170 -17.52 -5.08 -8.68
C LYS A 170 -18.56 -6.17 -8.35
N GLY A 171 -18.99 -6.26 -7.09
CA GLY A 171 -20.03 -7.20 -6.67
C GLY A 171 -19.52 -8.61 -6.42
N PHE A 172 -18.21 -8.78 -6.21
CA PHE A 172 -17.62 -10.03 -5.74
C PHE A 172 -17.54 -10.01 -4.22
N SER A 173 -17.65 -11.19 -3.60
CA SER A 173 -17.24 -11.42 -2.21
C SER A 173 -15.85 -12.05 -2.20
N PHE A 174 -15.12 -11.93 -1.10
CA PHE A 174 -13.81 -12.57 -1.01
C PHE A 174 -13.51 -13.17 0.36
N ILE A 175 -12.69 -14.22 0.34
CA ILE A 175 -11.99 -14.75 1.49
C ILE A 175 -10.53 -14.33 1.33
N PHE A 176 -9.99 -13.60 2.30
CA PHE A 176 -8.61 -13.13 2.24
C PHE A 176 -7.68 -14.07 3.01
N THR A 177 -6.57 -14.45 2.38
CA THR A 177 -5.53 -15.31 2.95
C THR A 177 -4.13 -14.83 2.54
N VAL A 178 -3.10 -15.52 3.03
CA VAL A 178 -1.67 -15.17 2.93
C VAL A 178 -1.18 -14.75 1.56
#